data_AF-A0A438HNT1-F1
#
_entry.id   AF-A0A438HNT1-F1
#
_cell.length_a   1.000
_cell.length_b   1.000
_cell.length_c   1.000
_cell.angle_alpha   90.00
_cell.angle_beta   90.00
_cell.angle_gamma   90.00
#
_symmetry.space_group_name_H-M   'P 1'
#
loop_
_entity.id
_entity.type
_entity.pdbx_description
1 polymer ?
#
loop_
_entity_poly.entity_id
_entity_poly.type
_entity_poly.pdbx_seq_one_letter_code
_entity_poly.pdbx_strand_id
1 'polypeptide(L)'
;MASGSGGGGRGGGGDGGGGSGTFGRDLAWKYCSPLEGNRNGTICNFCGLMMKSGGISRFKYHLAHRDLNNNTKKCLSVPPEVKEEIREMLHEKSKAKEKKAIDIEEIRDQLRGTMGARHTHDMDEDDDDDEDEEVYMYPANMDLDERDAYREVVRASKATEWERQQHENLVGSKRKTGE
;
A
#
# COMPACT_ATOMS: atom_id res chain seq x y z
N MET A 1 -59.96 7.29 -9.60
CA MET A 1 -59.17 8.49 -9.23
C MET A 1 -57.73 8.04 -9.06
N ALA A 2 -56.91 7.96 -10.12
CA ALA A 2 -56.07 9.05 -10.64
C ALA A 2 -55.47 9.94 -9.54
N SER A 3 -54.15 9.90 -9.36
CA SER A 3 -53.24 11.03 -9.62
C SER A 3 -51.81 10.63 -9.22
N GLY A 4 -50.88 10.68 -10.17
CA GLY A 4 -49.44 10.59 -9.89
C GLY A 4 -48.84 11.95 -9.49
N SER A 5 -47.52 11.97 -9.23
CA SER A 5 -46.54 12.94 -9.74
C SER A 5 -45.22 12.94 -8.94
N GLY A 6 -44.10 13.02 -9.67
CA GLY A 6 -42.82 13.63 -9.26
C GLY A 6 -41.88 12.73 -8.45
N GLY A 7 -40.67 12.37 -8.88
CA GLY A 7 -39.71 13.11 -9.70
C GLY A 7 -38.73 13.86 -8.80
N GLY A 8 -37.46 13.41 -8.74
CA GLY A 8 -36.45 14.08 -7.92
C GLY A 8 -35.15 13.30 -7.74
N GLY A 9 -34.49 12.93 -8.84
CA GLY A 9 -33.10 12.51 -8.79
C GLY A 9 -32.22 13.69 -8.35
N ARG A 10 -31.34 13.45 -7.39
CA ARG A 10 -30.19 14.32 -7.11
C ARG A 10 -28.96 13.45 -7.04
N GLY A 11 -28.26 13.42 -8.18
CA GLY A 11 -26.86 13.06 -8.20
C GLY A 11 -26.06 14.04 -7.35
N GLY A 12 -25.12 13.50 -6.60
CA GLY A 12 -24.06 14.24 -5.95
C GLY A 12 -22.79 13.41 -6.11
N GLY A 13 -22.18 13.50 -7.29
CA GLY A 13 -20.82 13.04 -7.51
C GLY A 13 -19.90 13.86 -6.60
N GLY A 14 -19.31 13.18 -5.62
CA GLY A 14 -18.19 13.69 -4.87
C GLY A 14 -16.94 12.99 -5.40
N ASP A 15 -16.41 13.50 -6.51
CA ASP A 15 -15.07 13.17 -6.96
C ASP A 15 -14.09 13.70 -5.89
N GLY A 16 -13.75 12.84 -4.93
CA GLY A 16 -12.68 13.04 -3.96
C GLY A 16 -11.34 13.05 -4.69
N GLY A 17 -11.06 14.15 -5.40
CA GLY A 17 -9.80 14.44 -6.05
C GLY A 17 -8.70 14.68 -5.02
N GLY A 18 -8.20 13.59 -4.45
CA GLY A 18 -6.99 13.57 -3.63
C GLY A 18 -5.77 13.96 -4.46
N GLY A 19 -5.31 15.20 -4.27
CA GLY A 19 -3.91 15.61 -4.39
C GLY A 19 -3.13 15.12 -5.61
N SER A 20 -3.50 15.58 -6.81
CA SER A 20 -2.64 15.49 -7.99
C SER A 20 -1.49 16.51 -7.89
N GLY A 21 -0.48 16.20 -7.09
CA GLY A 21 0.84 16.81 -7.21
C GLY A 21 1.65 16.03 -8.24
N THR A 22 1.62 16.45 -9.51
CA THR A 22 2.60 16.24 -10.61
C THR A 22 3.62 15.06 -10.61
N PHE A 23 3.39 13.90 -9.97
CA PHE A 23 4.22 12.69 -10.07
C PHE A 23 3.83 11.83 -11.29
N GLY A 24 3.53 12.48 -12.42
CA GLY A 24 3.06 11.84 -13.64
C GLY A 24 4.17 11.11 -14.39
N ARG A 25 4.45 9.87 -13.97
CA ARG A 25 5.51 8.94 -14.41
C ARG A 25 6.92 9.30 -13.94
N ASP A 26 7.42 8.42 -13.08
CA ASP A 26 8.82 8.30 -12.71
C ASP A 26 9.74 8.37 -13.94
N LEU A 27 10.62 9.38 -14.02
CA LEU A 27 11.50 9.60 -15.18
C LEU A 27 12.39 8.39 -15.50
N ALA A 28 12.66 7.53 -14.51
CA ALA A 28 13.42 6.31 -14.71
C ALA A 28 12.78 5.36 -15.74
N TRP A 29 11.47 5.45 -15.98
CA TRP A 29 10.80 4.68 -17.03
C TRP A 29 11.32 4.97 -18.44
N LYS A 30 12.00 6.10 -18.67
CA LYS A 30 12.70 6.39 -19.93
C LYS A 30 13.83 5.38 -20.21
N TYR A 31 14.39 4.79 -19.15
CA TYR A 31 15.58 3.95 -19.22
C TYR A 31 15.29 2.44 -19.13
N CYS A 32 14.02 2.04 -18.99
CA CYS A 32 13.61 0.64 -18.98
C CYS A 32 12.29 0.41 -19.72
N SER A 33 12.09 -0.82 -20.16
CA SER A 33 10.81 -1.29 -20.70
C SER A 33 10.09 -2.18 -19.68
N PRO A 34 8.75 -2.15 -19.60
CA PRO A 34 8.01 -3.10 -18.76
C PRO A 34 8.19 -4.53 -19.29
N LEU A 35 8.22 -5.50 -18.38
CA LEU A 35 8.24 -6.91 -18.75
C LEU A 35 6.84 -7.37 -19.14
N GLU A 36 6.71 -8.03 -20.29
CA GLU A 36 5.42 -8.54 -20.76
C GLU A 36 4.82 -9.53 -19.76
N GLY A 37 3.52 -9.38 -19.46
CA GLY A 37 2.81 -10.20 -18.48
C GLY A 37 3.11 -9.89 -17.00
N ASN A 38 4.02 -8.95 -16.69
CA ASN A 38 4.38 -8.60 -15.31
C ASN A 38 4.56 -7.09 -15.11
N ARG A 39 3.59 -6.45 -14.47
CA ARG A 39 3.58 -5.00 -14.19
C ARG A 39 4.74 -4.56 -13.29
N ASN A 40 5.31 -5.47 -12.51
CA ASN A 40 6.41 -5.22 -11.58
C ASN A 40 7.77 -5.62 -12.18
N GLY A 41 7.80 -6.16 -13.40
CA GLY A 41 9.02 -6.52 -14.10
C GLY A 41 9.51 -5.39 -15.01
N THR A 42 10.83 -5.23 -15.08
CA THR A 42 11.48 -4.20 -15.90
C THR A 42 12.68 -4.79 -16.66
N ILE A 43 12.88 -4.36 -17.89
CA ILE A 43 14.03 -4.69 -18.73
C ILE A 43 14.90 -3.44 -18.86
N CYS A 44 16.15 -3.51 -18.46
CA CYS A 44 17.10 -2.40 -18.57
C CYS A 44 17.48 -2.15 -20.03
N ASN A 45 17.31 -0.91 -20.51
CA ASN A 45 17.65 -0.56 -21.91
C ASN A 45 19.18 -0.50 -22.15
N PHE A 46 20.00 -0.43 -21.09
CA PHE A 46 21.47 -0.31 -21.21
C PHE A 46 22.20 -1.66 -21.23
N CYS A 47 21.83 -2.58 -20.34
CA CYS A 47 22.49 -3.89 -20.21
C CYS A 47 21.58 -5.08 -20.53
N GLY A 48 20.31 -4.85 -20.85
CA GLY A 48 19.34 -5.90 -21.11
C GLY A 48 18.95 -6.72 -19.87
N LEU A 49 19.39 -6.34 -18.67
CA LEU A 49 19.04 -7.06 -17.45
C LEU A 49 17.52 -7.05 -17.23
N MET A 50 16.95 -8.24 -17.16
CA MET A 50 15.54 -8.45 -16.83
C MET A 50 15.38 -8.62 -15.32
N MET A 51 14.65 -7.70 -14.69
CA MET A 51 14.23 -7.80 -13.29
C MET A 51 12.78 -8.25 -13.27
N LYS A 52 12.52 -9.38 -12.59
CA LYS A 52 11.17 -9.97 -12.50
C LYS A 52 10.33 -9.38 -11.36
N SER A 53 10.94 -8.63 -10.43
CA SER A 53 10.26 -8.06 -9.26
C SER A 53 10.98 -6.82 -8.76
N GLY A 54 10.32 -6.07 -7.86
CA GLY A 54 10.83 -4.82 -7.28
C GLY A 54 10.55 -3.56 -8.09
N GLY A 55 9.99 -3.70 -9.31
CA GLY A 55 9.53 -2.60 -10.14
C GLY A 55 10.59 -1.54 -10.43
N ILE A 56 10.13 -0.32 -10.66
CA ILE A 56 11.00 0.81 -11.00
C ILE A 56 11.99 1.17 -9.88
N SER A 57 11.65 0.87 -8.62
CA SER A 57 12.52 1.14 -7.48
C SER A 57 13.81 0.34 -7.57
N ARG A 58 13.70 -0.98 -7.77
CA ARG A 58 14.87 -1.86 -7.94
C ARG A 58 15.69 -1.47 -9.18
N PHE A 59 15.01 -1.09 -10.25
CA PHE A 59 15.65 -0.59 -11.46
C PHE A 59 16.46 0.70 -11.22
N LYS A 60 15.98 1.64 -10.41
CA LYS A 60 16.76 2.84 -10.05
C LYS A 60 18.06 2.52 -9.34
N TYR A 61 18.05 1.56 -8.41
CA TYR A 61 19.26 1.15 -7.69
C TYR A 61 20.30 0.49 -8.61
N HIS A 62 19.83 -0.31 -9.57
CA HIS A 62 20.65 -0.86 -10.65
C HIS A 62 21.37 0.20 -11.48
N LEU A 63 20.70 1.32 -11.80
CA LEU A 63 21.30 2.44 -12.53
C LEU A 63 22.25 3.27 -11.65
N ALA A 64 21.81 3.61 -10.44
CA ALA A 64 22.54 4.50 -9.53
C ALA A 64 23.74 3.82 -8.85
N HIS A 65 23.87 2.49 -8.96
CA HIS A 65 24.86 1.67 -8.26
C HIS A 65 24.81 1.90 -6.74
N ARG A 66 23.60 2.08 -6.21
CA ARG A 66 23.31 2.54 -4.85
C ARG A 66 22.48 1.48 -4.11
N ASP A 67 22.94 0.24 -4.09
CA ASP A 67 22.31 -0.81 -3.28
C ASP A 67 22.97 -0.92 -1.92
N LEU A 68 22.21 -0.57 -0.87
CA LEU A 68 22.62 -0.76 0.53
C LEU A 68 22.77 -2.24 0.87
N ASN A 69 21.86 -3.10 0.39
CA ASN A 69 21.86 -4.54 0.64
C ASN A 69 22.54 -5.38 -0.46
N ASN A 70 23.17 -4.75 -1.45
CA ASN A 70 23.80 -5.41 -2.61
C ASN A 70 22.91 -6.45 -3.34
N ASN A 71 21.59 -6.36 -3.17
CA ASN A 71 20.63 -7.30 -3.74
C ASN A 71 20.36 -7.01 -5.23
N THR A 72 20.72 -5.83 -5.73
CA THR A 72 20.55 -5.51 -7.14
C THR A 72 21.90 -5.50 -7.86
N LYS A 73 21.95 -6.19 -9.01
CA LYS A 73 23.12 -6.16 -9.89
C LYS A 73 23.33 -4.73 -10.38
N LYS A 74 24.57 -4.25 -10.45
CA LYS A 74 24.90 -2.91 -10.96
C LYS A 74 25.00 -2.92 -12.48
N CYS A 75 24.51 -1.87 -13.13
CA CYS A 75 24.58 -1.76 -14.59
C CYS A 75 25.91 -1.14 -15.05
N LEU A 76 26.78 -1.90 -15.69
CA LEU A 76 28.08 -1.37 -16.15
C LEU A 76 27.98 -0.49 -17.40
N SER A 77 26.87 -0.58 -18.14
CA SER A 77 26.65 0.13 -19.41
C SER A 77 25.94 1.49 -19.27
N VAL A 78 25.74 2.00 -18.05
CA VAL A 78 25.01 3.26 -17.83
C VAL A 78 25.95 4.45 -18.04
N PRO A 79 25.58 5.43 -18.87
CA PRO A 79 26.32 6.69 -18.99
C PRO A 79 26.42 7.42 -17.64
N PRO A 80 27.55 8.06 -17.33
CA PRO A 80 27.75 8.72 -16.04
C PRO A 80 26.71 9.81 -15.76
N GLU A 81 26.25 10.52 -16.79
CA GLU A 81 25.23 11.57 -16.68
C GLU A 81 23.89 11.01 -16.17
N VAL A 82 23.43 9.90 -16.76
CA VAL A 82 22.19 9.22 -16.34
C VAL A 82 22.34 8.65 -14.93
N LYS A 83 23.51 8.11 -14.62
CA LYS A 83 23.79 7.55 -13.29
C LYS A 83 23.69 8.62 -12.20
N GLU A 84 24.26 9.80 -12.42
CA GLU A 84 24.17 10.90 -11.46
C GLU A 84 22.76 11.50 -11.38
N GLU A 85 22.04 11.63 -12.50
CA GLU A 85 20.63 12.06 -12.51
C GLU A 85 19.75 11.17 -11.60
N ILE A 86 19.88 9.85 -11.74
CA ILE A 86 19.12 8.91 -10.91
C ILE A 86 19.57 8.95 -9.44
N ARG A 87 20.87 9.17 -9.17
CA ARG A 87 21.40 9.32 -7.80
C ARG A 87 20.81 10.54 -7.10
N GLU A 88 20.79 11.68 -7.77
CA GLU A 88 20.23 12.92 -7.24
C GLU A 88 18.74 12.75 -6.93
N MET A 89 17.98 12.14 -7.85
CA MET A 89 16.57 11.86 -7.64
C MET A 89 16.30 10.96 -6.42
N LEU A 90 17.12 9.93 -6.21
CA LEU A 90 17.02 9.07 -5.03
C LEU A 90 17.36 9.83 -3.74
N HIS A 91 18.35 10.71 -3.80
CA HIS A 91 18.79 11.52 -2.67
C HIS A 91 17.75 12.54 -2.24
N GLU A 92 17.16 13.29 -3.18
CA GLU A 92 16.09 14.25 -2.88
C GLU A 92 14.84 13.55 -2.32
N LYS A 93 14.52 12.36 -2.81
CA LYS A 93 13.45 11.54 -2.23
C LYS A 93 13.77 11.12 -0.79
N SER A 94 15.04 10.79 -0.49
CA SER A 94 15.47 10.44 0.87
C SER A 94 15.38 11.63 1.82
N LYS A 95 15.89 12.80 1.41
CA LYS A 95 15.77 14.05 2.17
C LYS A 95 14.32 14.42 2.45
N ALA A 96 13.44 14.30 1.46
CA ALA A 96 12.03 14.59 1.63
C ALA A 96 11.36 13.63 2.63
N LYS A 97 11.79 12.37 2.68
CA LYS A 97 11.32 11.41 3.70
C LYS A 97 11.84 11.76 5.09
N GLU A 98 13.12 12.10 5.21
CA GLU A 98 13.74 12.50 6.48
C GLU A 98 13.07 13.75 7.05
N LYS A 99 12.85 14.77 6.23
CA LYS A 99 12.11 15.96 6.65
C LYS A 99 10.71 15.62 7.16
N LYS A 100 9.97 14.76 6.44
CA LYS A 100 8.65 14.32 6.90
C LYS A 100 8.71 13.56 8.23
N ALA A 101 9.75 12.76 8.45
CA ALA A 101 9.93 12.05 9.72
C ALA A 101 10.18 13.03 10.87
N ILE A 102 11.02 14.05 10.66
CA ILE A 102 11.27 15.12 11.63
C ILE A 102 9.98 15.90 11.91
N ASP A 103 9.24 16.30 10.87
CA ASP A 103 7.98 17.02 11.03
C ASP A 103 6.95 16.20 11.86
N ILE A 104 6.89 14.88 11.64
CA ILE A 104 6.03 13.96 12.41
C ILE A 104 6.48 13.88 13.88
N GLU A 105 7.78 13.78 14.12
CA GLU A 105 8.35 13.72 15.48
C GLU A 105 8.11 15.03 16.24
N GLU A 106 8.26 16.18 15.58
CA GLU A 106 7.98 17.49 16.16
C GLU A 106 6.51 17.61 16.57
N ILE A 107 5.57 17.18 15.72
CA ILE A 107 4.15 17.12 16.04
C ILE A 107 3.90 16.19 17.23
N ARG A 108 4.54 15.02 17.26
CA ARG A 108 4.42 14.04 18.35
C ARG A 108 4.89 14.63 19.68
N ASP A 109 5.98 15.40 19.69
CA ASP A 109 6.52 16.06 20.88
C ASP A 109 5.64 17.21 21.37
N GLN A 110 5.09 18.03 20.47
CA GLN A 110 4.13 19.07 20.83
C GLN A 110 2.86 18.48 21.50
N LEU A 111 2.37 17.33 21.00
CA LEU A 111 1.24 16.63 21.61
C LEU A 111 1.58 16.08 23.01
N ARG A 112 2.80 15.58 23.22
CA ARG A 112 3.28 15.09 24.52
C ARG A 112 3.28 16.19 25.60
N GLY A 113 3.51 17.44 25.21
CA GLY A 113 3.50 18.60 26.10
C GLY A 113 2.10 19.13 26.46
N THR A 114 1.06 18.78 25.69
CA THR A 114 -0.30 19.36 25.84
C THR A 114 -1.28 18.46 26.58
N MET A 115 -1.13 17.13 26.51
CA MET A 115 -1.94 16.18 27.27
C MET A 115 -1.08 15.46 28.31
N GLY A 116 -1.37 15.70 29.60
CA GLY A 116 -0.72 15.01 30.71
C GLY A 116 -0.77 13.50 30.55
N ALA A 117 0.30 12.83 31.00
CA ALA A 117 0.60 11.40 30.86
C ALA A 117 -0.50 10.43 31.35
N ARG A 118 -1.61 10.33 30.62
CA ARG A 118 -2.65 9.33 30.79
C ARG A 118 -3.16 8.90 29.42
N HIS A 119 -2.33 8.15 28.70
CA HIS A 119 -2.65 6.84 28.13
C HIS A 119 -1.46 6.41 27.24
N THR A 120 -0.41 5.86 27.84
CA THR A 120 0.57 5.08 27.06
C THR A 120 -0.03 3.71 26.83
N HIS A 121 -0.84 3.59 25.77
CA HIS A 121 -0.96 2.30 25.12
C HIS A 121 0.16 2.29 24.08
N ASP A 122 1.26 1.62 24.41
CA ASP A 122 2.30 1.30 23.44
C ASP A 122 1.62 0.47 22.35
N MET A 123 1.30 1.11 21.22
CA MET A 123 0.97 0.40 20.00
C MET A 123 2.33 0.06 19.38
N ASP A 124 2.79 -1.18 19.57
CA ASP A 124 3.91 -1.71 18.80
C ASP A 124 3.55 -1.58 17.31
N GLU A 125 4.28 -0.76 16.58
CA GLU A 125 4.20 -0.62 15.11
C GLU A 125 4.86 -1.86 14.47
N ASP A 126 4.16 -3.00 14.43
CA ASP A 126 4.42 -4.12 13.53
C ASP A 126 3.22 -5.10 13.54
N ASP A 127 2.10 -4.71 12.91
CA ASP A 127 1.19 -5.64 12.20
C ASP A 127 0.21 -4.85 11.30
N ASP A 128 0.66 -4.47 10.09
CA ASP A 128 -0.23 -4.08 9.00
C ASP A 128 -0.80 -5.36 8.34
N ASP A 129 -1.82 -6.00 8.94
CA ASP A 129 -2.91 -6.70 8.22
C ASP A 129 -3.98 -7.20 9.23
N ASP A 130 -5.02 -6.42 9.45
CA ASP A 130 -6.38 -6.92 9.76
C ASP A 130 -7.36 -5.77 9.45
N GLU A 131 -7.62 -5.63 8.15
CA GLU A 131 -8.50 -4.65 7.53
C GLU A 131 -9.99 -4.98 7.81
N ASP A 132 -10.42 -5.03 9.08
CA ASP A 132 -11.84 -5.08 9.45
C ASP A 132 -12.14 -4.84 10.95
N GLU A 133 -11.62 -3.77 11.55
CA GLU A 133 -12.29 -3.19 12.74
C GLU A 133 -13.47 -2.31 12.29
N GLU A 134 -14.52 -2.95 11.75
CA GLU A 134 -15.85 -2.35 11.71
C GLU A 134 -16.26 -2.11 13.17
N VAL A 135 -16.10 -0.86 13.64
CA VAL A 135 -16.58 -0.40 14.94
C VAL A 135 -18.11 -0.54 14.95
N TYR A 136 -18.61 -1.74 15.23
CA TYR A 136 -20.02 -1.97 15.43
C TYR A 136 -20.42 -1.19 16.69
N MET A 137 -21.15 -0.09 16.51
CA MET A 137 -21.70 0.70 17.61
C MET A 137 -22.62 -0.19 18.45
N TYR A 138 -22.07 -0.75 19.53
CA TYR A 138 -22.80 -1.62 20.44
C TYR A 138 -23.81 -0.76 21.22
N PRO A 139 -25.06 -1.21 21.39
CA PRO A 139 -25.99 -0.60 22.33
C PRO A 139 -25.33 -0.47 23.71
N ALA A 140 -25.45 0.70 24.34
CA ALA A 140 -24.75 1.06 25.58
C ALA A 140 -25.17 0.23 26.83
N ASN A 141 -26.10 -0.70 26.67
CA ASN A 141 -26.68 -1.51 27.74
C ASN A 141 -26.34 -3.00 27.64
N MET A 142 -25.41 -3.42 26.76
CA MET A 142 -24.94 -4.80 26.78
C MET A 142 -23.77 -4.99 27.76
N ASP A 143 -23.85 -6.06 28.53
CA ASP A 143 -22.84 -6.46 29.51
C ASP A 143 -21.51 -6.85 28.85
N LEU A 144 -20.40 -6.61 29.54
CA LEU A 144 -19.05 -6.78 29.00
C LEU A 144 -18.77 -8.24 28.58
N ASP A 145 -19.28 -9.21 29.33
CA ASP A 145 -19.13 -10.65 29.03
C ASP A 145 -19.94 -11.06 27.78
N GLU A 146 -21.08 -10.42 27.54
CA GLU A 146 -21.94 -10.66 26.37
C GLU A 146 -21.32 -10.06 25.09
N ARG A 147 -20.61 -8.94 25.25
CA ARG A 147 -19.84 -8.30 24.17
C ARG A 147 -18.67 -9.15 23.70
N ASP A 148 -17.93 -9.76 24.61
CA ASP A 148 -16.78 -10.60 24.27
C ASP A 148 -17.23 -11.91 23.60
N ALA A 149 -18.31 -12.52 24.10
CA ALA A 149 -18.93 -13.68 23.44
C ALA A 149 -19.37 -13.35 22.00
N TYR A 150 -19.98 -12.19 21.77
CA TYR A 150 -20.38 -11.76 20.42
C TYR A 150 -19.19 -11.53 19.50
N ARG A 151 -18.12 -10.87 19.99
CA ARG A 151 -16.88 -10.69 19.22
C ARG A 151 -16.24 -12.01 18.84
N GLU A 152 -16.21 -12.97 19.76
CA GLU A 152 -15.66 -14.30 19.51
C GLU A 152 -16.46 -15.05 18.43
N VAL A 153 -17.79 -14.99 18.48
CA VAL A 153 -18.67 -15.60 17.48
C VAL A 153 -18.48 -14.98 16.09
N VAL A 154 -18.31 -13.67 16.01
CA VAL A 154 -18.05 -12.97 14.74
C VAL A 154 -16.69 -13.37 14.18
N ARG A 155 -15.64 -13.42 15.01
CA ARG A 155 -14.30 -13.87 14.61
C ARG A 155 -14.32 -15.32 14.13
N ALA A 156 -15.00 -16.21 14.86
CA ALA A 156 -15.14 -17.62 14.48
C ALA A 156 -15.91 -17.79 13.16
N SER A 157 -16.93 -16.98 12.91
CA SER A 157 -17.67 -16.99 11.63
C SER A 157 -16.79 -16.53 10.47
N LYS A 158 -16.03 -15.44 10.65
CA LYS A 158 -15.10 -14.96 9.60
C LYS A 158 -13.99 -15.98 9.31
N ALA A 159 -13.44 -16.61 10.35
CA ALA A 159 -12.43 -17.66 10.21
C ALA A 159 -12.97 -18.88 9.43
N THR A 160 -14.18 -19.32 9.74
CA THR A 160 -14.82 -20.45 9.03
C THR A 160 -15.18 -20.12 7.58
N GLU A 161 -15.60 -18.88 7.29
CA GLU A 161 -15.83 -18.43 5.92
C GLU A 161 -14.56 -18.41 5.07
N TRP A 162 -13.44 -17.98 5.66
CA TRP A 162 -12.12 -18.00 5.03
C TRP A 162 -11.68 -19.42 4.67
N GLU A 163 -11.79 -20.37 5.60
CA GLU A 163 -11.43 -21.78 5.38
C GLU A 163 -12.25 -22.41 4.25
N ARG A 164 -13.56 -22.10 4.19
CA ARG A 164 -14.44 -22.58 3.12
C ARG A 164 -14.03 -22.03 1.74
N GLN A 165 -13.70 -20.74 1.66
CA GLN A 165 -13.24 -20.14 0.40
C GLN A 165 -11.91 -20.73 -0.06
N GLN A 166 -10.98 -20.99 0.85
CA GLN A 166 -9.72 -21.65 0.51
C GLN A 166 -9.96 -23.08 -0.02
N HIS A 167 -10.85 -23.84 0.62
CA HIS A 167 -11.20 -25.19 0.18
C HIS A 167 -11.90 -25.18 -1.20
N GLU A 168 -12.80 -24.22 -1.45
CA GLU A 168 -13.47 -24.03 -2.74
C GLU A 168 -12.49 -23.64 -3.85
N ASN A 169 -11.53 -22.75 -3.56
CA ASN A 169 -10.47 -22.35 -4.49
C ASN A 169 -9.56 -23.53 -4.85
N LEU A 170 -9.20 -24.35 -3.86
CA LEU A 170 -8.38 -25.56 -4.05
C LEU A 170 -9.11 -26.62 -4.91
N VAL A 171 -10.41 -26.83 -4.66
CA VAL A 171 -11.26 -27.77 -5.43
C VAL A 171 -11.62 -27.22 -6.82
N GLY A 172 -11.75 -25.90 -6.99
CA GLY A 172 -11.97 -25.24 -8.28
C GLY A 172 -10.76 -25.37 -9.21
N SER A 173 -9.55 -25.25 -8.66
CA SER A 173 -8.30 -25.33 -9.44
C SER A 173 -8.03 -26.73 -10.03
N LYS A 174 -8.43 -27.80 -9.32
CA LYS A 174 -8.31 -29.19 -9.81
C LYS A 174 -9.22 -29.55 -11.00
N ARG A 175 -10.22 -28.71 -11.31
CA ARG A 175 -11.18 -28.96 -12.42
C ARG A 175 -10.72 -28.37 -13.76
N LYS A 176 -9.59 -27.65 -13.80
CA LYS A 176 -9.11 -26.90 -14.97
C LYS A 176 -7.77 -27.41 -15.51
N THR A 177 -7.63 -28.73 -15.62
CA THR A 177 -6.51 -29.38 -16.33
C THR A 177 -6.96 -30.57 -17.18
N GLY A 178 -8.12 -30.45 -17.83
CA GLY A 178 -8.60 -31.50 -18.73
C GLY A 178 -9.61 -30.97 -19.73
N GLU A 179 -9.11 -30.29 -20.75
CA GLU A 179 -9.54 -30.43 -22.15
C GLU A 179 -8.48 -29.81 -23.08
#